data_AF-A0A9E5T4U3-F1
#
_entry.id   AF-A0A9E5T4U3-F1
#
_cell.length_a   1.000
_cell.length_b   1.000
_cell.length_c   1.000
_cell.angle_alpha   90.00
_cell.angle_beta   90.00
_cell.angle_gamma   90.00
#
_symmetry.space_group_name_H-M   'P 1'
#
loop_
_entity.id
_entity.type
_entity.pdbx_description
1 polymer ?
#
loop_
_entity_poly.entity_id
_entity_poly.type
_entity_poly.pdbx_seq_one_letter_code
_entity_poly.pdbx_strand_id
1 'polypeptide(L)'
;MDTSVIQSFIGIAMAGIAVLIVLVFRSYLANGSERRMRSMLESVGLDPAIAASNEIPTIMREVRQRCRTCNAEGVCERWLEGKEKGSNDFCPNAKVFEALHKYAKAA
;
A
#
# COMPACT_ATOMS: atom_id res chain seq x y z
N MET A 1 -13.64 40.58 21.94
CA MET A 1 -13.17 39.20 21.70
C MET A 1 -11.67 39.24 21.94
N ASP A 2 -11.22 38.60 23.00
CA ASP A 2 -9.86 38.78 23.49
C ASP A 2 -8.84 38.10 22.57
N THR A 3 -7.67 38.71 22.42
CA THR A 3 -6.59 38.18 21.59
C THR A 3 -6.15 36.77 22.01
N SER A 4 -6.28 36.43 23.29
CA SER A 4 -6.07 35.09 23.86
C SER A 4 -7.08 34.05 23.34
N VAL A 5 -8.35 34.44 23.21
CA VAL A 5 -9.41 33.60 22.67
C VAL A 5 -9.14 33.33 21.18
N ILE A 6 -8.73 34.36 20.42
CA ILE A 6 -8.37 34.23 19.00
C ILE A 6 -7.17 33.30 18.81
N GLN A 7 -6.10 33.46 19.60
CA GLN A 7 -4.92 32.58 19.53
C GLN A 7 -5.26 31.11 19.82
N SER A 8 -6.15 30.86 20.77
CA SER A 8 -6.61 29.51 21.10
C SER A 8 -7.36 28.87 19.94
N PHE A 9 -8.25 29.62 19.27
CA PHE A 9 -8.96 29.14 18.09
C PHE A 9 -8.01 28.82 16.92
N ILE A 10 -7.00 29.66 16.67
CA ILE A 10 -5.99 29.40 15.63
C ILE A 10 -5.23 28.11 15.93
N GLY A 11 -4.80 27.90 17.19
CA GLY A 11 -4.10 26.68 17.59
C GLY A 11 -4.93 25.42 17.37
N ILE A 12 -6.20 25.43 17.75
CA ILE A 12 -7.13 24.31 17.55
C ILE A 12 -7.34 24.05 16.05
N ALA A 13 -7.54 25.11 15.25
CA ALA A 13 -7.72 24.98 13.81
C ALA A 13 -6.47 24.37 13.14
N MET A 14 -5.27 24.83 13.49
CA MET A 14 -4.01 24.29 12.97
C MET A 14 -3.82 22.82 13.33
N ALA A 15 -4.11 22.43 14.58
CA ALA A 15 -4.05 21.03 15.00
C ALA A 15 -5.06 20.17 14.24
N GLY A 16 -6.29 20.65 14.05
CA GLY A 16 -7.32 19.97 13.27
C GLY A 16 -6.91 19.77 11.80
N ILE A 17 -6.36 20.80 11.17
CA ILE A 17 -5.85 20.73 9.79
C ILE A 17 -4.68 19.75 9.70
N ALA A 18 -3.73 19.78 10.64
CA ALA A 18 -2.60 18.84 10.64
C ALA A 18 -3.07 17.38 10.74
N VAL A 19 -4.03 17.08 11.62
CA VAL A 19 -4.62 15.74 11.72
C VAL A 19 -5.31 15.34 10.41
N LEU A 20 -6.10 16.24 9.82
CA LEU A 20 -6.76 15.99 8.55
C LEU A 20 -5.76 15.64 7.43
N ILE A 21 -4.68 16.42 7.30
CA ILE A 21 -3.61 16.18 6.33
C ILE A 21 -2.99 14.81 6.54
N VAL A 22 -2.66 14.44 7.79
CA VAL A 22 -2.08 13.12 8.10
C VAL A 22 -3.04 12.00 7.72
N LEU A 23 -4.34 12.13 8.03
CA LEU A 23 -5.33 11.11 7.69
C LEU A 23 -5.51 10.95 6.18
N VAL A 24 -5.58 12.06 5.44
CA VAL A 24 -5.68 12.05 3.97
C VAL A 24 -4.43 11.46 3.33
N PHE A 25 -3.24 11.80 3.83
CA PHE A 25 -2.01 11.24 3.31
C PHE A 25 -1.92 9.74 3.56
N ARG A 26 -2.32 9.28 4.76
CA ARG A 26 -2.36 7.84 5.08
C ARG A 26 -3.37 7.08 4.24
N SER A 27 -4.54 7.65 3.96
CA SER A 27 -5.54 7.02 3.11
C SER A 27 -5.10 6.96 1.64
N TYR A 28 -4.46 8.02 1.14
CA TYR A 28 -3.88 8.05 -0.20
C TYR A 28 -2.84 6.94 -0.39
N LEU A 29 -1.88 6.82 0.53
CA LEU A 29 -0.87 5.76 0.51
C LEU A 29 -1.48 4.36 0.61
N ALA A 30 -2.50 4.18 1.46
CA ALA A 30 -3.19 2.89 1.58
C ALA A 30 -3.84 2.47 0.26
N ASN A 31 -4.60 3.37 -0.38
CA ASN A 31 -5.30 3.10 -1.63
C ASN A 31 -4.32 2.84 -2.80
N GLY A 32 -3.26 3.65 -2.91
CA GLY A 32 -2.23 3.47 -3.94
C GLY A 32 -1.50 2.13 -3.81
N SER A 33 -1.10 1.78 -2.57
CA SER A 33 -0.44 0.50 -2.30
C SER A 33 -1.34 -0.70 -2.59
N GLU A 34 -2.64 -0.62 -2.27
CA GLU A 34 -3.57 -1.72 -2.50
C GLU A 34 -3.76 -1.97 -4.00
N ARG A 35 -3.96 -0.90 -4.79
CA ARG A 35 -4.05 -1.00 -6.25
C ARG A 35 -2.80 -1.65 -6.84
N ARG A 36 -1.62 -1.15 -6.48
CA ARG A 36 -0.34 -1.69 -6.96
C ARG A 36 -0.14 -3.15 -6.56
N MET A 37 -0.48 -3.49 -5.32
CA MET A 37 -0.38 -4.87 -4.83
C MET A 37 -1.29 -5.83 -5.60
N ARG A 38 -2.53 -5.45 -5.88
CA ARG A 38 -3.46 -6.29 -6.67
C ARG A 38 -2.94 -6.51 -8.09
N SER A 39 -2.50 -5.46 -8.78
CA SER A 39 -1.89 -5.58 -10.10
C SER A 39 -0.60 -6.41 -10.07
N MET A 40 0.16 -6.34 -8.98
CA MET A 40 1.35 -7.18 -8.80
C MET A 40 1.00 -8.67 -8.66
N LEU A 41 -0.07 -9.01 -7.92
CA LEU A 41 -0.59 -10.38 -7.82
C LEU A 41 -1.03 -10.90 -9.19
N GLU A 42 -1.82 -10.11 -9.92
CA GLU A 42 -2.26 -10.45 -11.28
C GLU A 42 -1.06 -10.71 -12.21
N SER A 43 -0.03 -9.86 -12.15
CA SER A 43 1.16 -9.98 -13.00
C SER A 43 1.94 -11.28 -12.80
N VAL A 44 1.87 -11.88 -11.60
CA VAL A 44 2.52 -13.17 -11.31
C VAL A 44 1.57 -14.36 -11.45
N GLY A 45 0.33 -14.13 -11.91
CA GLY A 45 -0.69 -15.16 -12.10
C GLY A 45 -1.44 -15.58 -10.84
N LEU A 46 -1.43 -14.74 -9.79
CA LEU A 46 -2.24 -14.94 -8.58
C LEU A 46 -3.56 -14.20 -8.70
N ASP A 47 -4.63 -14.77 -8.12
CA ASP A 47 -5.90 -14.09 -7.99
C ASP A 47 -5.76 -12.91 -6.99
N PRO A 48 -6.02 -11.66 -7.41
CA PRO A 48 -5.98 -10.50 -6.52
C PRO A 48 -6.99 -10.59 -5.36
N ALA A 49 -8.02 -11.44 -5.43
CA ALA A 49 -8.94 -11.69 -4.32
C ALA A 49 -8.24 -12.29 -3.09
N ILE A 50 -7.09 -12.95 -3.27
CA ILE A 50 -6.25 -13.45 -2.16
C ILE A 50 -5.81 -12.28 -1.25
N ALA A 51 -5.66 -11.07 -1.80
CA ALA A 51 -5.39 -9.88 -1.01
C ALA A 51 -6.50 -9.51 -0.03
N ALA A 52 -7.71 -10.04 -0.19
CA ALA A 52 -8.83 -9.88 0.73
C ALA A 52 -9.22 -11.18 1.45
N SER A 53 -8.56 -12.30 1.12
CA SER A 53 -8.92 -13.62 1.66
C SER A 53 -8.63 -13.75 3.16
N ASN A 54 -9.54 -14.44 3.85
CA ASN A 54 -9.42 -14.83 5.26
C ASN A 54 -8.66 -16.14 5.47
N GLU A 55 -8.22 -16.81 4.40
CA GLU A 55 -7.50 -18.09 4.49
C GLU A 55 -6.04 -17.91 4.91
N ILE A 56 -5.42 -16.78 4.51
CA ILE A 56 -4.02 -16.47 4.85
C ILE A 56 -3.89 -15.03 5.39
N PRO A 57 -4.65 -14.66 6.43
CA PRO A 57 -4.82 -13.27 6.85
C PRO A 57 -3.52 -12.69 7.43
N THR A 58 -2.72 -13.51 8.13
CA THR A 58 -1.45 -13.10 8.73
C THR A 58 -0.42 -12.75 7.66
N ILE A 59 -0.24 -13.61 6.63
CA ILE A 59 0.71 -13.35 5.54
C ILE A 59 0.27 -12.13 4.74
N MET A 60 -1.00 -12.04 4.36
CA MET A 60 -1.48 -10.91 3.57
C MET A 60 -1.48 -9.59 4.35
N ARG A 61 -1.63 -9.61 5.68
CA ARG A 61 -1.43 -8.43 6.52
C ARG A 61 0.02 -7.92 6.42
N GLU A 62 0.99 -8.82 6.49
CA GLU A 62 2.40 -8.46 6.40
C GLU A 62 2.78 -7.97 4.99
N VAL A 63 2.30 -8.65 3.94
CA VAL A 63 2.47 -8.23 2.54
C VAL A 63 1.93 -6.81 2.31
N ARG A 64 0.69 -6.52 2.77
CA ARG A 64 0.08 -5.19 2.68
C ARG A 64 0.91 -4.14 3.42
N GLN A 65 1.41 -4.48 4.62
CA GLN A 65 2.26 -3.58 5.39
C GLN A 65 3.56 -3.26 4.65
N ARG A 66 4.27 -4.27 4.14
CA ARG A 66 5.50 -4.08 3.36
C ARG A 66 5.25 -3.26 2.09
N CYS A 67 4.13 -3.48 1.41
CA CYS A 67 3.77 -2.72 0.21
C CYS A 67 3.48 -1.24 0.52
N ARG A 68 2.77 -0.94 1.62
CA ARG A 68 2.49 0.44 2.06
C ARG A 68 3.73 1.24 2.42
N THR A 69 4.78 0.58 2.89
CA THR A 69 6.01 1.25 3.35
C THR A 69 7.17 1.06 2.38
N CYS A 70 6.95 0.50 1.18
CA CYS A 70 8.03 0.30 0.22
C CYS A 70 8.37 1.61 -0.49
N ASN A 71 9.67 1.86 -0.68
CA ASN A 71 10.17 3.05 -1.40
C ASN A 71 10.30 2.82 -2.91
N ALA A 72 9.82 1.69 -3.42
CA ALA A 72 9.93 1.29 -4.83
C ALA A 72 8.66 1.58 -5.65
N GLU A 73 7.76 2.45 -5.15
CA GLU A 73 6.48 2.77 -5.81
C GLU A 73 6.65 3.19 -7.27
N GLY A 74 7.53 4.15 -7.56
CA GLY A 74 7.71 4.64 -8.93
C GLY A 74 8.25 3.58 -9.89
N VAL A 75 9.13 2.69 -9.43
CA VAL A 75 9.62 1.56 -10.26
C VAL A 75 8.51 0.53 -10.46
N CYS A 76 7.75 0.25 -9.41
CA CYS A 76 6.61 -0.67 -9.45
C CYS A 76 5.55 -0.23 -10.46
N GLU A 77 5.17 1.05 -10.45
CA GLU A 77 4.17 1.56 -11.40
C GLU A 77 4.66 1.47 -12.84
N ARG A 78 5.89 1.91 -13.12
CA ARG A 78 6.44 1.81 -14.48
C ARG A 78 6.58 0.37 -14.95
N TRP A 79 6.95 -0.55 -14.06
CA TRP A 79 7.01 -1.98 -14.38
C TRP A 79 5.62 -2.56 -14.67
N LEU A 80 4.61 -2.24 -13.84
CA LEU A 80 3.21 -2.64 -14.07
C LEU A 80 2.63 -2.05 -15.37
N GLU A 81 3.08 -0.86 -15.77
CA GLU A 81 2.73 -0.22 -17.06
C GLU A 81 3.53 -0.78 -18.25
N GLY A 82 4.46 -1.72 -18.03
CA GLY A 82 5.33 -2.27 -19.08
C GLY A 82 6.43 -1.31 -19.58
N LYS A 83 6.63 -0.18 -18.90
CA LYS A 83 7.69 0.81 -19.20
C LYS A 83 9.06 0.41 -18.66
N GLU A 84 9.10 -0.49 -17.67
CA GLU A 84 10.32 -1.15 -17.19
C GLU A 84 10.26 -2.64 -17.54
N LYS A 85 11.35 -3.21 -18.05
CA LYS A 85 11.46 -4.63 -18.41
C LYS A 85 12.24 -5.38 -17.32
N GLY A 86 12.01 -6.68 -17.22
CA GLY A 86 12.76 -7.57 -16.32
C GLY A 86 11.90 -8.20 -15.23
N SER A 87 12.54 -8.84 -14.27
CA SER A 87 11.90 -9.48 -13.13
C SER A 87 11.34 -8.44 -12.14
N ASN A 88 10.50 -8.91 -11.23
CA ASN A 88 9.94 -8.12 -10.14
C ASN A 88 10.82 -8.09 -8.88
N ASP A 89 12.14 -8.31 -9.00
CA ASP A 89 13.06 -8.43 -7.87
C ASP A 89 13.20 -7.15 -7.03
N PHE A 90 12.80 -6.00 -7.59
CA PHE A 90 12.68 -4.73 -6.85
C PHE A 90 11.58 -4.78 -5.77
N CYS A 91 10.61 -5.69 -5.90
CA CYS A 91 9.47 -5.79 -5.01
C CYS A 91 9.84 -6.59 -3.74
N PRO A 92 9.71 -6.02 -2.53
CA PRO A 92 10.02 -6.74 -1.29
C PRO A 92 9.08 -7.92 -1.01
N ASN A 93 7.96 -8.02 -1.74
CA ASN A 93 7.00 -9.12 -1.65
C ASN A 93 7.18 -10.18 -2.75
N ALA A 94 8.12 -10.00 -3.69
CA ALA A 94 8.27 -10.89 -4.85
C ALA A 94 8.38 -12.38 -4.46
N LYS A 95 9.23 -12.71 -3.49
CA LYS A 95 9.40 -14.09 -3.00
C LYS A 95 8.15 -14.65 -2.33
N VAL A 96 7.37 -13.80 -1.65
CA VAL A 96 6.11 -14.24 -1.01
C VAL A 96 5.08 -14.57 -2.09
N PHE A 97 4.98 -13.74 -3.12
CA PHE A 97 4.09 -14.01 -4.26
C PHE A 97 4.49 -15.28 -5.01
N GLU A 98 5.79 -15.50 -5.23
CA GLU A 98 6.27 -16.74 -5.84
C GLU A 98 5.89 -17.98 -4.99
N ALA A 99 6.05 -17.91 -3.68
CA ALA A 99 5.68 -18.99 -2.77
C ALA A 99 4.16 -19.26 -2.78
N LEU A 100 3.34 -18.19 -2.77
CA LEU A 100 1.88 -18.30 -2.87
C LEU A 100 1.46 -18.93 -4.20
N HIS A 101 2.12 -18.58 -5.30
CA HIS A 101 1.83 -19.16 -6.62
C HIS A 101 2.13 -20.66 -6.66
N LYS A 102 3.26 -21.07 -6.06
CA LYS A 102 3.62 -22.49 -5.93
C LYS A 102 2.60 -23.25 -5.08
N TYR A 103 2.17 -22.66 -3.96
CA TYR A 103 1.15 -23.26 -3.10
C TYR A 103 -0.19 -23.42 -3.83
N ALA A 104 -0.65 -22.37 -4.51
CA ALA A 104 -1.91 -22.39 -5.27
C ALA A 104 -1.91 -23.40 -6.42
N LYS A 105 -0.76 -23.72 -7.01
CA LYS A 105 -0.64 -24.76 -8.04
C LYS A 105 -0.59 -26.20 -7.49
N ALA A 106 -0.25 -26.36 -6.22
CA ALA A 106 -0.13 -27.65 -5.56
C ALA A 106 -1.41 -28.09 -4.83
N ALA A 107 -2.33 -27.14 -4.61
CA ALA A 107 -3.68 -27.36 -4.07
C ALA A 107 -4.67 -27.69 -5.19
#